data_AF-A0A157NW89-F1
#
_entry.id   AF-A0A157NW89-F1
#
_cell.length_a   1.000
_cell.length_b   1.000
_cell.length_c   1.000
_cell.angle_alpha   90.00
_cell.angle_beta   90.00
_cell.angle_gamma   90.00
#
_symmetry.space_group_name_H-M   'P 1'
#
loop_
_entity.id
_entity.type
_entity.pdbx_description
1 polymer ?
#
loop_
_entity_poly.entity_id
_entity_poly.type
_entity_poly.pdbx_seq_one_letter_code
_entity_poly.pdbx_strand_id
1 'polypeptide(L)'
;MQALSLSQPAAVSSFRRILRVALAGLLIVLLAACGSRVTLFSASTEGEANELLSVLLDSGIHAEKTATKEGVSISVDGAQVARALDILRARGLPRERFDGMGQIFRKEGLVSSPLEERARYIYALSQELTNTLSQMDGVLAARVHVVLPERGGVGETTSPSTAAVFIKHQAGYNLDTLQPQIRKLVTHAIPGLTEDRVSIALVSAQPPSHVQNAPTLSSVLGLQVDSGSANGLAVLLGVLILLIVVLAATVGWMVWRVGLPFGGRAAAKARREPGRPEGQSA
;
A
#
# COMPACT_ATOMS: atom_id res chain seq x y z
N MET A 1 -44.12 53.72 35.15
CA MET A 1 -43.06 52.69 35.32
C MET A 1 -43.72 51.33 35.35
N GLN A 2 -43.40 50.43 34.42
CA GLN A 2 -43.31 48.97 34.61
C GLN A 2 -42.92 48.36 33.25
N ALA A 3 -42.01 47.38 33.26
CA ALA A 3 -41.25 46.99 32.06
C ALA A 3 -41.88 45.80 31.33
N LEU A 4 -42.01 45.92 30.01
CA LEU A 4 -42.22 44.79 29.10
C LEU A 4 -40.92 44.00 28.98
N SER A 5 -40.82 42.88 29.69
CA SER A 5 -39.66 41.98 29.61
C SER A 5 -39.74 41.10 28.35
N LEU A 6 -38.85 41.38 27.40
CA LEU A 6 -38.64 40.58 26.19
C LEU A 6 -38.18 39.16 26.56
N SER A 7 -39.09 38.18 26.50
CA SER A 7 -38.86 36.80 26.93
C SER A 7 -38.67 35.81 25.76
N GLN A 8 -37.68 36.08 24.91
CA GLN A 8 -37.03 35.05 24.08
C GLN A 8 -35.52 35.21 24.16
N PRO A 9 -34.76 34.15 24.52
CA PRO A 9 -33.99 33.46 23.47
C PRO A 9 -33.75 31.96 23.71
N ALA A 10 -34.55 31.27 24.54
CA ALA A 10 -34.30 29.85 24.87
C ALA A 10 -34.22 28.96 23.60
N ALA A 11 -35.22 29.08 22.71
CA ALA A 11 -35.34 28.39 21.44
C ALA A 11 -34.09 28.51 20.53
N VAL A 12 -33.65 29.73 20.28
CA VAL A 12 -32.47 30.02 19.42
C VAL A 12 -31.19 29.47 20.05
N SER A 13 -31.08 29.52 21.38
CA SER A 13 -29.93 28.95 22.10
C SER A 13 -29.85 27.43 21.98
N SER A 14 -30.98 26.73 21.90
CA SER A 14 -31.04 25.27 21.74
C SER A 14 -30.63 24.84 20.34
N PHE A 15 -31.19 25.47 19.29
CA PHE A 15 -30.81 25.19 17.91
C PHE A 15 -29.31 25.40 17.67
N ARG A 16 -28.75 26.50 18.18
CA ARG A 16 -27.32 26.82 18.05
C ARG A 16 -26.40 25.85 18.83
N ARG A 17 -26.90 25.14 19.85
CA ARG A 17 -26.17 24.04 20.51
C ARG A 17 -26.19 22.77 19.68
N ILE A 18 -27.36 22.37 19.17
CA ILE A 18 -27.50 21.12 18.40
C ILE A 18 -26.69 21.20 17.10
N LEU A 19 -26.71 22.34 16.39
CA LEU A 19 -25.88 22.54 15.19
C LEU A 19 -24.38 22.41 15.49
N ARG A 20 -23.92 22.90 16.64
CA ARG A 20 -22.52 22.75 17.10
C ARG A 20 -22.17 21.29 17.42
N VAL A 21 -23.10 20.55 18.04
CA VAL A 21 -22.91 19.11 18.33
C VAL A 21 -22.86 18.29 17.03
N ALA A 22 -23.74 18.58 16.06
CA ALA A 22 -23.71 17.92 14.75
C ALA A 22 -22.42 18.22 13.97
N LEU A 23 -21.96 19.49 13.96
CA LEU A 23 -20.70 19.87 13.32
C LEU A 23 -19.49 19.22 14.01
N ALA A 24 -19.47 19.16 15.35
CA ALA A 24 -18.44 18.47 16.11
C ALA A 24 -18.44 16.96 15.85
N GLY A 25 -19.62 16.33 15.77
CA GLY A 25 -19.77 14.92 15.40
C GLY A 25 -19.23 14.61 14.01
N LEU A 26 -19.55 15.46 13.02
CA LEU A 26 -19.01 15.35 11.66
C LEU A 26 -17.49 15.51 11.63
N LEU A 27 -16.93 16.43 12.43
CA LEU A 27 -15.49 16.64 12.53
C LEU A 27 -14.78 15.42 13.17
N ILE A 28 -15.35 14.84 14.23
CA ILE A 28 -14.83 13.62 14.87
C ILE A 28 -14.87 12.44 13.87
N VAL A 29 -15.96 12.31 13.11
CA VAL A 29 -16.11 11.33 12.03
C VAL A 29 -15.03 11.48 10.96
N LEU A 30 -14.74 12.71 10.52
CA LEU A 30 -13.69 12.98 9.54
C LEU A 30 -12.28 12.68 10.08
N LEU A 31 -12.03 12.92 11.38
CA LEU A 31 -10.77 12.54 12.04
C LEU A 31 -10.60 11.03 12.19
N ALA A 32 -11.69 10.29 12.43
CA ALA A 32 -11.68 8.83 12.55
C ALA A 32 -11.43 8.10 11.21
N ALA A 33 -11.47 8.80 10.08
CA ALA A 33 -11.20 8.25 8.75
C ALA A 33 -9.69 8.16 8.41
N CYS A 34 -8.79 8.64 9.27
CA CYS A 34 -7.35 8.43 9.11
C CYS A 34 -6.98 6.96 9.38
N GLY A 35 -6.80 6.19 8.30
CA GLY A 35 -6.35 4.80 8.36
C GLY A 35 -5.00 4.64 9.05
N SER A 36 -4.82 3.51 9.75
CA SER A 36 -3.55 3.15 10.37
C SER A 36 -2.51 2.79 9.30
N ARG A 37 -1.53 3.68 9.10
CA ARG A 37 -0.34 3.36 8.28
C ARG A 37 0.52 2.32 8.99
N VAL A 38 1.03 1.36 8.21
CA VAL A 38 1.92 0.29 8.65
C VAL A 38 3.24 0.41 7.90
N THR A 39 4.35 0.38 8.63
CA THR A 39 5.70 0.34 8.04
C THR A 39 5.92 -1.00 7.34
N LEU A 40 6.16 -0.97 6.03
CA LEU A 40 6.49 -2.16 5.25
C LEU A 40 7.97 -2.52 5.35
N PHE A 41 8.82 -1.51 5.24
CA PHE A 41 10.25 -1.70 5.01
C PHE A 41 11.06 -0.53 5.56
N SER A 42 12.27 -0.84 6.03
CA SER A 42 13.28 0.13 6.47
C SER A 42 14.48 0.03 5.55
N ALA A 43 14.52 0.90 4.54
CA ALA A 43 15.64 1.00 3.60
C ALA A 43 16.84 1.66 4.29
N SER A 44 18.04 1.14 4.00
CA SER A 44 19.28 1.71 4.56
C SER A 44 19.84 2.84 3.70
N THR A 45 19.32 3.01 2.49
CA THR A 45 19.70 4.09 1.56
C THR A 45 18.47 4.79 1.00
N GLU A 46 18.60 6.07 0.66
CA GLU A 46 17.52 6.81 0.00
C GLU A 46 17.22 6.27 -1.41
N GLY A 47 18.22 5.75 -2.13
CA GLY A 47 18.02 5.15 -3.46
C GLY A 47 17.09 3.94 -3.42
N GLU A 48 17.34 3.00 -2.50
CA GLU A 48 16.47 1.84 -2.22
C GLU A 48 15.05 2.29 -1.83
N ALA A 49 14.94 3.27 -0.93
CA ALA A 49 13.64 3.83 -0.53
C ALA A 49 12.85 4.42 -1.72
N ASN A 50 13.55 5.15 -2.61
CA ASN A 50 12.95 5.75 -3.80
C ASN A 50 12.54 4.70 -4.83
N GLU A 51 13.30 3.61 -4.99
CA GLU A 51 12.94 2.49 -5.87
C GLU A 51 11.66 1.78 -5.38
N LEU A 52 11.60 1.41 -4.09
CA LEU A 52 10.41 0.81 -3.50
C LEU A 52 9.19 1.76 -3.60
N LEU A 53 9.36 3.04 -3.28
CA LEU A 53 8.31 4.05 -3.38
C LEU A 53 7.77 4.17 -4.82
N SER A 54 8.66 4.21 -5.81
CA SER A 54 8.28 4.35 -7.22
C SER A 54 7.44 3.17 -7.70
N VAL A 55 7.83 1.94 -7.36
CA VAL A 55 7.07 0.72 -7.71
C VAL A 55 5.70 0.68 -7.04
N LEU A 56 5.61 1.10 -5.77
CA LEU A 56 4.32 1.15 -5.07
C LEU A 56 3.38 2.20 -5.68
N LEU A 57 3.88 3.41 -5.98
CA LEU A 57 3.09 4.47 -6.61
C LEU A 57 2.65 4.12 -8.05
N ASP A 58 3.55 3.54 -8.87
CA ASP A 58 3.25 3.02 -10.22
C ASP A 58 2.11 1.99 -10.21
N SER A 59 2.06 1.18 -9.14
CA SER A 59 1.00 0.18 -8.94
C SER A 59 -0.27 0.69 -8.24
N GLY A 60 -0.39 2.00 -8.01
CA GLY A 60 -1.57 2.62 -7.37
C GLY A 60 -1.66 2.40 -5.85
N ILE A 61 -0.57 2.04 -5.18
CA ILE A 61 -0.49 1.92 -3.72
C ILE A 61 0.06 3.22 -3.15
N HIS A 62 -0.69 3.84 -2.24
CA HIS A 62 -0.28 5.06 -1.58
C HIS A 62 0.75 4.75 -0.49
N ALA A 63 2.04 4.86 -0.87
CA ALA A 63 3.17 4.71 0.01
C ALA A 63 3.74 6.08 0.43
N GLU A 64 4.18 6.18 1.68
CA GLU A 64 4.82 7.37 2.26
C GLU A 64 6.23 7.05 2.74
N LYS A 65 7.15 7.98 2.47
CA LYS A 65 8.56 7.91 2.86
C LYS A 65 8.80 8.74 4.11
N THR A 66 9.28 8.12 5.19
CA THR A 66 9.57 8.80 6.46
C THR A 66 11.04 8.60 6.83
N ALA A 67 11.76 9.67 7.12
CA ALA A 67 13.14 9.59 7.60
C ALA A 67 13.17 9.09 9.06
N THR A 68 14.08 8.16 9.37
CA THR A 68 14.30 7.61 10.71
C THR A 68 15.75 7.79 11.13
N LYS A 69 16.11 7.42 12.37
CA LYS A 69 17.50 7.49 12.85
C LYS A 69 18.42 6.49 12.15
N GLU A 70 17.87 5.43 11.57
CA GLU A 70 18.59 4.26 11.03
C GLU A 70 18.55 4.21 9.49
N GLY A 71 17.86 5.15 8.84
CA GLY A 71 17.68 5.18 7.39
C GLY A 71 16.33 5.80 7.02
N VAL A 72 15.64 5.17 6.06
CA VAL A 72 14.38 5.66 5.51
C VAL A 72 13.33 4.55 5.54
N SER A 73 12.21 4.79 6.20
CA SER A 73 11.09 3.84 6.22
C SER A 73 10.07 4.15 5.12
N ILE A 74 9.48 3.09 4.57
CA ILE A 74 8.34 3.14 3.67
C ILE A 74 7.12 2.56 4.40
N SER A 75 6.04 3.32 4.45
CA SER A 75 4.76 2.90 5.05
C SER A 75 3.63 2.95 4.02
N VAL A 76 2.62 2.10 4.18
CA VAL A 76 1.38 2.08 3.38
C VAL A 76 0.16 1.98 4.29
N ASP A 77 -1.03 2.15 3.75
CA ASP A 77 -2.26 1.81 4.48
C ASP A 77 -2.30 0.32 4.87
N GLY A 78 -2.70 0.01 6.10
CA GLY A 78 -2.77 -1.37 6.62
C GLY A 78 -3.54 -2.34 5.72
N ALA A 79 -4.60 -1.89 5.03
CA ALA A 79 -5.37 -2.72 4.10
C ALA A 79 -4.60 -3.06 2.81
N GLN A 80 -3.59 -2.28 2.44
CA GLN A 80 -2.79 -2.47 1.23
C GLN A 80 -1.51 -3.29 1.43
N VAL A 81 -1.13 -3.63 2.68
CA VAL A 81 0.14 -4.29 3.03
C VAL A 81 0.41 -5.57 2.23
N ALA A 82 -0.56 -6.49 2.17
CA ALA A 82 -0.38 -7.76 1.45
C ALA A 82 -0.12 -7.53 -0.05
N ARG A 83 -0.94 -6.68 -0.69
CA ARG A 83 -0.81 -6.31 -2.11
C ARG A 83 0.53 -5.63 -2.38
N ALA A 84 0.97 -4.73 -1.50
CA ALA A 84 2.25 -4.04 -1.61
C ALA A 84 3.43 -5.02 -1.59
N LEU A 85 3.44 -5.98 -0.65
CA LEU A 85 4.48 -7.00 -0.57
C LEU A 85 4.50 -7.90 -1.81
N ASP A 86 3.33 -8.29 -2.35
CA ASP A 86 3.26 -9.14 -3.55
C ASP A 86 3.77 -8.42 -4.80
N ILE A 87 3.47 -7.12 -4.96
CA ILE A 87 3.98 -6.28 -6.06
C ILE A 87 5.50 -6.09 -5.96
N LEU A 88 6.02 -5.79 -4.77
CA LEU A 88 7.46 -5.66 -4.54
C LEU A 88 8.17 -6.99 -4.86
N ARG A 89 7.65 -8.12 -4.38
CA ARG A 89 8.19 -9.46 -4.68
C ARG A 89 8.15 -9.79 -6.18
N ALA A 90 7.09 -9.41 -6.89
CA ALA A 90 6.98 -9.62 -8.33
C ALA A 90 8.02 -8.81 -9.13
N ARG A 91 8.43 -7.64 -8.62
CA ARG A 91 9.52 -6.82 -9.16
C ARG A 91 10.92 -7.19 -8.60
N GLY A 92 11.02 -8.15 -7.68
CA GLY A 92 12.30 -8.57 -7.07
C GLY A 92 12.84 -7.63 -5.99
N LEU A 93 11.97 -6.83 -5.37
CA LEU A 93 12.34 -5.87 -4.34
C LEU A 93 12.08 -6.41 -2.92
N PRO A 94 12.92 -6.03 -1.93
CA PRO A 94 14.16 -5.25 -2.06
C PRO A 94 15.26 -6.08 -2.76
N ARG A 95 16.17 -5.39 -3.46
CA ARG A 95 17.30 -6.05 -4.14
C ARG A 95 18.26 -6.66 -3.12
N GLU A 96 18.87 -7.79 -3.48
CA GLU A 96 19.96 -8.39 -2.70
C GLU A 96 21.17 -7.42 -2.69
N ARG A 97 21.82 -7.26 -1.53
CA ARG A 97 22.98 -6.35 -1.36
C ARG A 97 24.27 -7.12 -1.56
N PHE A 98 25.19 -6.55 -2.32
CA PHE A 98 26.49 -7.15 -2.62
C PHE A 98 27.61 -6.42 -1.89
N ASP A 99 28.55 -7.15 -1.33
CA ASP A 99 29.76 -6.57 -0.75
C ASP A 99 30.73 -6.18 -1.88
N GLY A 100 31.02 -4.89 -2.01
CA GLY A 100 32.06 -4.42 -2.93
C GLY A 100 33.46 -4.83 -2.46
N MET A 101 34.43 -4.86 -3.40
CA MET A 101 35.82 -5.24 -3.10
C MET A 101 36.42 -4.48 -1.90
N GLY A 102 36.12 -3.19 -1.73
CA GLY A 102 36.61 -2.39 -0.59
C GLY A 102 36.09 -2.80 0.79
N GLN A 103 35.04 -3.62 0.88
CA GLN A 103 34.60 -4.25 2.13
C GLN A 103 35.31 -5.59 2.33
N ILE A 104 35.31 -6.40 1.27
CA ILE A 104 35.90 -7.75 1.21
C ILE A 104 37.42 -7.74 1.49
N PHE A 105 38.14 -6.71 1.03
CA PHE A 105 39.59 -6.54 1.17
C PHE A 105 40.03 -5.77 2.42
N ARG A 106 39.14 -5.54 3.40
CA ARG A 106 39.57 -5.05 4.72
C ARG A 106 40.43 -6.12 5.40
N LYS A 107 41.71 -5.79 5.63
CA LYS A 107 42.67 -6.68 6.30
C LYS A 107 42.44 -6.65 7.80
N GLU A 108 41.74 -7.65 8.32
CA GLU A 108 41.58 -7.90 9.75
C GLU A 108 42.82 -8.63 10.30
N GLY A 109 43.98 -7.96 10.22
CA GLY A 109 45.26 -8.51 10.68
C GLY A 109 46.47 -7.86 10.00
N LEU A 110 47.64 -7.97 10.64
CA LEU A 110 48.89 -7.39 10.14
C LEU A 110 49.44 -8.11 8.88
N VAL A 111 49.07 -9.39 8.67
CA VAL A 111 49.45 -10.19 7.49
C VAL A 111 48.31 -11.14 7.13
N SER A 112 47.83 -11.11 5.89
CA SER A 112 46.89 -12.12 5.35
C SER A 112 47.65 -13.32 4.78
N SER A 113 47.05 -14.51 4.85
CA SER A 113 47.66 -15.70 4.22
C SER A 113 47.41 -15.74 2.69
N PRO A 114 48.26 -16.41 1.89
CA PRO A 114 48.02 -16.57 0.45
C PRO A 114 46.71 -17.28 0.12
N LEU A 115 46.26 -18.19 0.99
CA LEU A 115 44.98 -18.90 0.85
C LEU A 115 43.79 -17.96 1.09
N GLU A 116 43.88 -17.10 2.11
CA GLU A 116 42.88 -16.09 2.45
C GLU A 116 42.76 -15.02 1.36
N GLU A 117 43.88 -14.48 0.87
CA GLU A 117 43.90 -13.53 -0.25
C GLU A 117 43.27 -14.13 -1.52
N ARG A 118 43.55 -15.41 -1.80
CA ARG A 118 42.96 -16.14 -2.92
C ARG A 118 41.45 -16.38 -2.74
N ALA A 119 41.01 -16.84 -1.57
CA ALA A 119 39.58 -17.05 -1.28
C ALA A 119 38.79 -15.74 -1.40
N ARG A 120 39.38 -14.66 -0.87
CA ARG A 120 38.88 -13.29 -0.96
C ARG A 120 38.76 -12.79 -2.42
N TYR A 121 39.77 -13.05 -3.25
CA TYR A 121 39.73 -12.73 -4.69
C TYR A 121 38.62 -13.50 -5.43
N ILE A 122 38.47 -14.80 -5.17
CA ILE A 122 37.40 -15.62 -5.78
C ILE A 122 36.02 -15.13 -5.34
N TYR A 123 35.84 -14.81 -4.06
CA TYR A 123 34.59 -14.24 -3.55
C TYR A 123 34.26 -12.89 -4.20
N ALA A 124 35.24 -11.97 -4.26
CA ALA A 124 35.07 -10.68 -4.92
C ALA A 124 34.71 -10.78 -6.40
N LEU A 125 35.37 -11.68 -7.15
CA LEU A 125 35.06 -11.94 -8.57
C LEU A 125 33.63 -12.50 -8.74
N SER A 126 33.22 -13.37 -7.83
CA SER A 126 31.86 -13.94 -7.79
C SER A 126 30.80 -12.87 -7.48
N GLN A 127 31.08 -11.95 -6.55
CA GLN A 127 30.21 -10.83 -6.20
C GLN A 127 30.07 -9.82 -7.35
N GLU A 128 31.17 -9.44 -8.00
CA GLU A 128 31.16 -8.46 -9.10
C GLU A 128 30.37 -8.96 -10.32
N LEU A 129 30.54 -10.25 -10.67
CA LEU A 129 29.74 -10.91 -11.70
C LEU A 129 28.27 -11.04 -11.31
N THR A 130 27.99 -11.36 -10.05
CA THR A 130 26.62 -11.44 -9.53
C THR A 130 25.92 -10.08 -9.59
N ASN A 131 26.62 -9.00 -9.20
CA ASN A 131 26.14 -7.62 -9.28
C ASN A 131 25.87 -7.20 -10.73
N THR A 132 26.80 -7.48 -11.65
CA THR A 132 26.67 -7.14 -13.08
C THR A 132 25.47 -7.85 -13.71
N LEU A 133 25.31 -9.16 -13.49
CA LEU A 133 24.17 -9.92 -14.02
C LEU A 133 22.84 -9.50 -13.37
N SER A 134 22.84 -9.09 -12.10
CA SER A 134 21.64 -8.59 -11.39
C SER A 134 21.17 -7.20 -11.86
N GLN A 135 21.95 -6.51 -12.70
CA GLN A 135 21.57 -5.23 -13.32
C GLN A 135 20.94 -5.41 -14.72
N MET A 136 20.93 -6.63 -15.28
CA MET A 136 20.33 -6.89 -16.59
C MET A 136 18.80 -6.85 -16.53
N ASP A 137 18.16 -6.33 -17.58
CA ASP A 137 16.71 -6.21 -17.65
C ASP A 137 16.01 -7.58 -17.50
N GLY A 138 14.95 -7.58 -16.67
CA GLY A 138 14.21 -8.79 -16.34
C GLY A 138 14.88 -9.72 -15.33
N VAL A 139 16.14 -9.50 -14.92
CA VAL A 139 16.75 -10.28 -13.82
C VAL A 139 16.19 -9.82 -12.47
N LEU A 140 15.77 -10.79 -11.66
CA LEU A 140 15.28 -10.57 -10.29
C LEU A 140 16.33 -10.93 -9.24
N ALA A 141 17.14 -11.94 -9.52
CA ALA A 141 18.32 -12.31 -8.73
C ALA A 141 19.27 -13.11 -9.62
N ALA A 142 20.56 -12.80 -9.56
CA ALA A 142 21.61 -13.67 -10.09
C ALA A 142 22.43 -14.25 -8.92
N ARG A 143 23.12 -15.37 -9.15
CA ARG A 143 24.23 -15.86 -8.32
C ARG A 143 25.27 -16.52 -9.19
N VAL A 144 26.54 -16.18 -8.98
CA VAL A 144 27.67 -16.75 -9.70
C VAL A 144 28.60 -17.44 -8.71
N HIS A 145 28.95 -18.68 -8.99
CA HIS A 145 29.96 -19.44 -8.25
C HIS A 145 31.14 -19.72 -9.19
N VAL A 146 32.31 -19.16 -8.85
CA VAL A 146 33.55 -19.33 -9.61
C VAL A 146 34.48 -20.29 -8.89
N VAL A 147 35.04 -21.26 -9.62
CA VAL A 147 36.13 -22.11 -9.16
C VAL A 147 37.35 -21.82 -10.04
N LEU A 148 38.46 -21.45 -9.41
CA LEU A 148 39.73 -21.18 -10.10
C LEU A 148 40.77 -22.28 -9.82
N PRO A 149 41.65 -22.60 -10.79
CA PRO A 149 42.80 -23.49 -10.62
C PRO A 149 43.69 -23.07 -9.47
N GLU A 150 44.05 -23.97 -8.57
CA GLU A 150 45.15 -23.75 -7.62
C GLU A 150 46.46 -23.48 -8.39
N ARG A 151 47.41 -22.75 -7.80
CA ARG A 151 48.71 -22.58 -8.45
C ARG A 151 49.53 -23.86 -8.25
N GLY A 152 49.34 -24.81 -9.16
CA GLY A 152 50.09 -26.07 -9.17
C GLY A 152 51.59 -25.85 -9.26
N GLY A 153 52.36 -26.84 -8.80
CA GLY A 153 53.81 -26.86 -8.94
C GLY A 153 54.26 -26.90 -10.40
N VAL A 154 55.53 -26.59 -10.64
CA VAL A 154 56.11 -26.68 -11.99
C VAL A 154 56.03 -28.12 -12.48
N GLY A 155 55.13 -28.38 -13.44
CA GLY A 155 54.88 -29.70 -14.02
C GLY A 155 53.53 -30.34 -13.66
N GLU A 156 52.73 -29.75 -12.77
CA GLU A 156 51.38 -30.26 -12.47
C GLU A 156 50.34 -29.79 -13.49
N THR A 157 49.40 -30.69 -13.84
CA THR A 157 48.24 -30.35 -14.67
C THR A 157 47.17 -29.66 -13.82
N THR A 158 47.03 -28.35 -13.96
CA THR A 158 46.05 -27.57 -13.20
C THR A 158 44.62 -27.85 -13.64
N SER A 159 43.70 -28.03 -12.68
CA SER A 159 42.27 -28.17 -12.97
C SER A 159 41.71 -26.90 -13.61
N PRO A 160 40.95 -26.96 -14.72
CA PRO A 160 40.49 -25.76 -15.43
C PRO A 160 39.51 -24.93 -14.59
N SER A 161 39.46 -23.62 -14.87
CA SER A 161 38.44 -22.74 -14.29
C SER A 161 37.03 -23.22 -14.68
N THR A 162 36.08 -23.13 -13.75
CA THR A 162 34.66 -23.42 -14.00
C THR A 162 33.77 -22.36 -13.37
N ALA A 163 32.58 -22.15 -13.94
CA ALA A 163 31.58 -21.25 -13.39
C ALA A 163 30.18 -21.86 -13.44
N ALA A 164 29.43 -21.68 -12.35
CA ALA A 164 28.00 -21.96 -12.31
C ALA A 164 27.24 -20.65 -12.09
N VAL A 165 26.27 -20.38 -12.95
CA VAL A 165 25.48 -19.15 -13.00
C VAL A 165 24.01 -19.53 -12.82
N PHE A 166 23.39 -19.01 -11.77
CA PHE A 166 21.96 -19.11 -11.53
C PHE A 166 21.32 -17.74 -11.78
N ILE A 167 20.22 -17.69 -12.53
CA ILE A 167 19.47 -16.45 -12.78
C ILE A 167 17.98 -16.73 -12.60
N LYS A 168 17.37 -16.05 -11.63
CA LYS A 168 15.92 -15.92 -11.51
C LYS A 168 15.47 -14.69 -12.28
N HIS A 169 14.48 -14.82 -13.16
CA HIS A 169 14.01 -13.73 -14.02
C HIS A 169 12.50 -13.50 -13.96
N GLN A 170 12.06 -12.35 -14.44
CA GLN A 170 10.65 -11.97 -14.53
C GLN A 170 9.91 -12.88 -15.52
N ALA A 171 8.65 -13.19 -15.20
CA ALA A 171 7.73 -13.83 -16.14
C ALA A 171 7.57 -12.94 -17.39
N GLY A 172 7.63 -13.54 -18.57
CA GLY A 172 7.55 -12.83 -19.85
C GLY A 172 8.89 -12.35 -20.43
N TYR A 173 9.97 -12.30 -19.64
CA TYR A 173 11.32 -12.09 -20.17
C TYR A 173 11.91 -13.42 -20.64
N ASN A 174 12.37 -13.48 -21.89
CA ASN A 174 13.02 -14.64 -22.48
C ASN A 174 14.56 -14.50 -22.39
N LEU A 175 15.11 -14.86 -21.23
CA LEU A 175 16.56 -14.85 -21.02
C LEU A 175 17.30 -15.99 -21.73
N ASP A 176 16.62 -17.03 -22.21
CA ASP A 176 17.24 -18.11 -23.00
C ASP A 176 17.90 -17.55 -24.26
N THR A 177 17.30 -16.52 -24.89
CA THR A 177 17.91 -15.80 -26.03
C THR A 177 19.20 -15.06 -25.67
N LEU A 178 19.37 -14.63 -24.41
CA LEU A 178 20.56 -13.94 -23.92
C LEU A 178 21.60 -14.89 -23.33
N GLN A 179 21.28 -16.18 -23.17
CA GLN A 179 22.18 -17.19 -22.59
C GLN A 179 23.57 -17.24 -23.26
N PRO A 180 23.73 -17.10 -24.60
CA PRO A 180 25.07 -17.04 -25.22
C PRO A 180 25.84 -15.76 -24.86
N GLN A 181 25.16 -14.63 -24.68
CA GLN A 181 25.78 -13.36 -24.30
C GLN A 181 26.21 -13.38 -22.83
N ILE A 182 25.37 -13.93 -21.95
CA ILE A 182 25.68 -14.17 -20.53
C ILE A 182 26.89 -15.10 -20.41
N ARG A 183 26.90 -16.22 -21.16
CA ARG A 183 28.04 -17.15 -21.23
C ARG A 183 29.32 -16.43 -21.61
N LYS A 184 29.29 -15.63 -22.68
CA LYS A 184 30.43 -14.87 -23.20
C LYS A 184 30.94 -13.80 -22.22
N LEU A 185 30.04 -13.11 -21.52
CA LEU A 185 30.41 -12.15 -20.47
C LEU A 185 31.17 -12.86 -19.33
N VAL A 186 30.64 -13.98 -18.87
CA VAL A 186 31.21 -14.77 -17.76
C VAL A 186 32.56 -15.40 -18.14
N THR A 187 32.72 -15.92 -19.36
CA THR A 187 34.03 -16.46 -19.82
C THR A 187 35.10 -15.39 -19.93
N HIS A 188 34.79 -14.21 -20.48
CA HIS A 188 35.77 -13.12 -20.60
C HIS A 188 36.15 -12.47 -19.25
N ALA A 189 35.30 -12.59 -18.23
CA ALA A 189 35.58 -12.06 -16.89
C ALA A 189 36.46 -12.96 -16.02
N ILE A 190 36.55 -14.26 -16.33
CA ILE A 190 37.20 -15.25 -15.46
C ILE A 190 38.46 -15.82 -16.14
N PRO A 191 39.66 -15.62 -15.57
CA PRO A 191 40.91 -16.12 -16.16
C PRO A 191 40.88 -17.63 -16.42
N GLY A 192 41.22 -18.03 -17.65
CA GLY A 192 41.32 -19.44 -18.06
C GLY A 192 39.99 -20.19 -18.16
N LEU A 193 38.84 -19.49 -18.14
CA LEU A 193 37.52 -20.10 -18.31
C LEU A 193 37.13 -20.21 -19.78
N THR A 194 36.64 -21.37 -20.19
CA THR A 194 36.16 -21.67 -21.55
C THR A 194 34.63 -21.85 -21.58
N GLU A 195 34.02 -21.65 -22.75
CA GLU A 195 32.55 -21.64 -22.89
C GLU A 195 31.87 -22.98 -22.54
N ASP A 196 32.56 -24.10 -22.70
CA ASP A 196 32.11 -25.44 -22.28
C ASP A 196 32.08 -25.64 -20.75
N ARG A 197 32.78 -24.78 -20.00
CA ARG A 197 32.92 -24.86 -18.53
C ARG A 197 32.02 -23.89 -17.76
N VAL A 198 31.03 -23.31 -18.44
CA VAL A 198 30.00 -22.46 -17.83
C VAL A 198 28.67 -23.21 -17.80
N SER A 199 28.14 -23.47 -16.61
CA SER A 199 26.75 -23.92 -16.43
C SER A 199 25.85 -22.72 -16.17
N ILE A 200 24.73 -22.60 -16.89
CA ILE A 200 23.76 -21.52 -16.71
C ILE A 200 22.38 -22.13 -16.47
N ALA A 201 21.82 -21.90 -15.29
CA ALA A 201 20.48 -22.28 -14.90
C ALA A 201 19.57 -21.04 -14.86
N LEU A 202 18.59 -20.99 -15.77
CA LEU A 202 17.58 -19.95 -15.83
C LEU A 202 16.29 -20.44 -15.17
N VAL A 203 15.68 -19.62 -14.32
CA VAL A 203 14.41 -19.92 -13.66
C VAL A 203 13.47 -18.72 -13.76
N SER A 204 12.37 -18.89 -14.49
CA SER A 204 11.31 -17.88 -14.51
C SER A 204 10.64 -17.81 -13.13
N ALA A 205 10.41 -16.61 -12.63
CA ALA A 205 9.57 -16.40 -11.47
C ALA A 205 8.14 -16.82 -11.82
N GLN A 206 7.56 -17.67 -10.98
CA GLN A 206 6.13 -17.91 -11.02
C GLN A 206 5.44 -16.57 -10.72
N PRO A 207 4.48 -16.11 -11.55
CA PRO A 207 3.65 -14.97 -11.18
C PRO A 207 2.98 -15.30 -9.83
N PRO A 208 2.78 -14.31 -8.93
CA PRO A 208 2.09 -14.56 -7.68
C PRO A 208 0.75 -15.21 -8.00
N SER A 209 0.61 -16.47 -7.62
CA SER A 209 -0.63 -17.20 -7.80
C SER A 209 -1.69 -16.43 -7.03
N HIS A 210 -2.63 -15.80 -7.75
CA HIS A 210 -3.72 -15.05 -7.16
C HIS A 210 -4.51 -15.98 -6.24
N VAL A 211 -4.13 -16.01 -4.96
CA VAL A 211 -5.00 -16.45 -3.89
C VAL A 211 -6.19 -15.51 -4.01
N GLN A 212 -7.34 -16.07 -4.37
CA GLN A 212 -8.59 -15.34 -4.56
C GLN A 212 -9.17 -14.94 -3.19
N ASN A 213 -8.36 -14.23 -2.40
CA ASN A 213 -8.84 -13.19 -1.51
C ASN A 213 -9.28 -12.02 -2.41
N ALA A 214 -10.31 -12.27 -3.22
CA ALA A 214 -11.19 -11.19 -3.65
C ALA A 214 -11.58 -10.46 -2.35
N PRO A 215 -11.48 -9.12 -2.29
CA PRO A 215 -11.83 -8.39 -1.08
C PRO A 215 -13.21 -8.86 -0.65
N THR A 216 -13.33 -9.35 0.58
CA THR A 216 -14.60 -9.84 1.11
C THR A 216 -15.49 -8.63 1.32
N LEU A 217 -16.19 -8.23 0.24
CA LEU A 217 -17.04 -7.05 0.18
C LEU A 217 -18.24 -7.25 1.09
N SER A 218 -18.07 -6.82 2.34
CA SER A 218 -19.16 -6.69 3.30
C SER A 218 -20.06 -5.53 2.88
N SER A 219 -21.36 -5.78 2.76
CA SER A 219 -22.32 -4.71 2.51
C SER A 219 -22.63 -3.97 3.80
N VAL A 220 -22.41 -2.66 3.81
CA VAL A 220 -22.84 -1.77 4.88
C VAL A 220 -23.92 -0.85 4.31
N LEU A 221 -25.15 -1.02 4.79
CA LEU A 221 -26.32 -0.25 4.34
C LEU A 221 -26.57 -0.29 2.81
N GLY A 222 -26.15 -1.37 2.15
CA GLY A 222 -26.25 -1.56 0.69
C GLY A 222 -25.04 -1.08 -0.12
N LEU A 223 -24.08 -0.37 0.50
CA LEU A 223 -22.80 -0.05 -0.12
C LEU A 223 -21.81 -1.21 0.09
N GLN A 224 -21.18 -1.67 -0.99
CA GLN A 224 -20.11 -2.66 -0.92
C GLN A 224 -18.81 -1.97 -0.51
N VAL A 225 -18.25 -2.37 0.64
CA VAL A 225 -17.02 -1.80 1.19
C VAL A 225 -16.08 -2.93 1.59
N ASP A 226 -14.78 -2.71 1.46
CA ASP A 226 -13.76 -3.65 1.93
C ASP A 226 -13.95 -3.95 3.43
N SER A 227 -13.84 -5.22 3.78
CA SER A 227 -14.02 -5.73 5.14
C SER A 227 -13.17 -5.04 6.21
N GLY A 228 -11.99 -4.51 5.86
CA GLY A 228 -11.14 -3.75 6.79
C GLY A 228 -11.75 -2.40 7.20
N SER A 229 -12.50 -1.75 6.30
CA SER A 229 -13.11 -0.42 6.54
C SER A 229 -14.59 -0.49 6.91
N ALA A 230 -15.25 -1.63 6.69
CA ALA A 230 -16.69 -1.80 6.86
C ALA A 230 -17.20 -1.50 8.28
N ASN A 231 -16.49 -1.95 9.32
CA ASN A 231 -16.87 -1.64 10.71
C ASN A 231 -16.77 -0.13 11.00
N GLY A 232 -15.75 0.55 10.46
CA GLY A 232 -15.60 1.99 10.56
C GLY A 232 -16.77 2.72 9.88
N LEU A 233 -17.11 2.33 8.65
CA LEU A 233 -18.24 2.90 7.91
C LEU A 233 -19.59 2.62 8.60
N ALA A 234 -19.78 1.43 9.18
CA ALA A 234 -21.00 1.07 9.90
C ALA A 234 -21.20 1.93 11.16
N VAL A 235 -20.14 2.12 11.96
CA VAL A 235 -20.15 3.02 13.12
C VAL A 235 -20.39 4.46 12.69
N LEU A 236 -19.73 4.92 11.63
CA LEU A 236 -19.87 6.27 11.08
C LEU A 236 -21.31 6.56 10.64
N LEU A 237 -21.90 5.68 9.84
CA LEU A 237 -23.30 5.81 9.40
C LEU A 237 -24.27 5.71 10.58
N GLY A 238 -24.01 4.82 11.54
CA GLY A 238 -24.81 4.72 12.76
C GLY A 238 -24.82 6.01 13.59
N VAL A 239 -23.65 6.64 13.79
CA VAL A 239 -23.50 7.93 14.47
C VAL A 239 -24.19 9.06 13.69
N LEU A 240 -24.05 9.08 12.36
CA LEU A 240 -24.71 10.07 11.50
C LEU A 240 -26.24 9.97 11.59
N ILE A 241 -26.79 8.75 11.50
CA ILE A 241 -28.23 8.49 11.64
C ILE A 241 -28.71 8.90 13.04
N LEU A 242 -27.97 8.55 14.10
CA LEU A 242 -28.30 8.95 15.48
C LEU A 242 -28.36 10.48 15.63
N LEU A 243 -27.39 11.22 15.07
CA LEU A 243 -27.39 12.68 15.07
C LEU A 243 -28.61 13.27 14.33
N ILE A 244 -28.98 12.70 13.18
CA ILE A 244 -30.18 13.11 12.42
C ILE A 244 -31.46 12.84 13.21
N VAL A 245 -31.58 11.68 13.87
CA VAL A 245 -32.73 11.33 14.70
C VAL A 245 -32.85 12.27 15.91
N VAL A 246 -31.74 12.58 16.58
CA VAL A 246 -31.73 13.55 17.71
C VAL A 246 -32.10 14.96 17.23
N LEU A 247 -31.62 15.40 16.06
CA LEU A 247 -32.01 16.67 15.45
C LEU A 247 -33.52 16.69 15.12
N ALA A 248 -34.05 15.63 14.52
CA ALA A 248 -35.47 15.53 14.18
C ALA A 248 -36.36 15.51 15.44
N ALA A 249 -35.98 14.75 16.46
CA ALA A 249 -36.70 14.68 17.74
C ALA A 249 -36.71 16.03 18.49
N THR A 250 -35.57 16.74 18.51
CA THR A 250 -35.48 18.06 19.14
C THR A 250 -36.25 19.13 18.38
N VAL A 251 -36.25 19.12 17.04
CA VAL A 251 -37.10 20.00 16.22
C VAL A 251 -38.58 19.68 16.42
N GLY A 252 -38.98 18.40 16.40
CA GLY A 252 -40.36 17.98 16.64
C GLY A 252 -40.88 18.39 18.02
N TRP A 253 -40.10 18.16 19.07
CA TRP A 253 -40.42 18.62 20.42
C TRP A 253 -40.51 20.15 20.52
N MET A 254 -39.63 20.87 19.82
CA MET A 254 -39.65 22.33 19.77
C MET A 254 -40.89 22.87 19.03
N VAL A 255 -41.29 22.28 17.91
CA VAL A 255 -42.53 22.63 17.19
C VAL A 255 -43.76 22.35 18.04
N TRP A 256 -43.81 21.20 18.71
CA TRP A 256 -44.89 20.84 19.64
C TRP A 256 -44.98 21.81 20.82
N ARG A 257 -43.85 22.19 21.40
CA ARG A 257 -43.79 23.12 22.56
C ARG A 257 -44.04 24.59 22.20
N VAL A 258 -43.75 25.00 20.96
CA VAL A 258 -44.00 26.37 20.47
C VAL A 258 -45.44 26.54 19.96
N GLY A 259 -46.19 25.44 19.75
CA GLY A 259 -47.63 25.51 19.49
C GLY A 259 -47.98 26.11 18.13
N LEU A 260 -47.25 25.75 17.07
CA LEU A 260 -47.58 26.15 15.70
C LEU A 260 -48.91 25.50 15.28
N PRO A 261 -49.96 26.28 14.95
CA PRO A 261 -51.28 25.74 14.64
C PRO A 261 -51.30 25.16 13.22
N PHE A 262 -51.05 23.85 13.09
CA PHE A 262 -51.37 23.08 11.88
C PHE A 262 -52.89 22.85 11.75
N GLY A 263 -53.65 23.96 11.72
CA GLY A 263 -55.11 24.00 11.60
C GLY A 263 -55.60 24.01 10.16
N GLY A 264 -55.22 23.01 9.37
CA GLY A 264 -55.61 22.89 7.97
C GLY A 264 -56.93 22.13 7.77
N ARG A 265 -57.98 22.83 7.33
CA ARG A 265 -59.27 22.35 6.78
C ARG A 265 -60.38 21.93 7.76
N ALA A 266 -61.48 22.69 7.72
CA ALA A 266 -62.80 22.16 7.35
C ALA A 266 -63.71 23.28 6.82
N ALA A 267 -63.68 23.56 5.51
CA ALA A 267 -64.68 24.40 4.86
C ALA A 267 -66.01 23.62 4.76
N ALA A 268 -66.81 23.65 5.82
CA ALA A 268 -68.03 22.86 5.94
C ALA A 268 -69.18 23.42 5.08
N LYS A 269 -69.21 22.97 3.83
CA LYS A 269 -70.39 22.41 3.16
C LYS A 269 -71.71 23.23 3.22
N ALA A 270 -71.85 24.10 2.22
CA ALA A 270 -73.05 24.29 1.40
C ALA A 270 -74.45 24.40 2.07
N ARG A 271 -75.02 25.62 2.05
CA ARG A 271 -76.46 25.83 1.81
C ARG A 271 -76.68 26.29 0.36
N ARG A 272 -76.99 25.33 -0.52
CA ARG A 272 -77.89 25.52 -1.67
C ARG A 272 -79.33 25.35 -1.15
N GLU A 273 -80.40 25.91 -1.71
CA GLU A 273 -80.63 26.88 -2.80
C GLU A 273 -82.04 27.52 -2.62
N PRO A 274 -82.51 28.47 -3.45
CA PRO A 274 -83.79 29.16 -3.26
C PRO A 274 -84.99 28.44 -3.89
N GLY A 275 -86.22 28.76 -3.45
CA GLY A 275 -87.46 28.27 -4.05
C GLY A 275 -88.75 28.84 -3.43
N ARG A 276 -89.34 29.84 -4.10
CA ARG A 276 -90.79 30.20 -4.08
C ARG A 276 -91.49 29.34 -5.18
N PRO A 277 -92.84 29.24 -5.35
CA PRO A 277 -93.96 29.91 -4.66
C PRO A 277 -95.18 28.95 -4.40
N GLU A 278 -96.48 29.27 -4.25
CA GLU A 278 -97.33 30.48 -4.03
C GLU A 278 -98.70 30.02 -3.41
N GLY A 279 -99.66 30.93 -3.17
CA GLY A 279 -101.09 30.65 -2.85
C GLY A 279 -101.53 31.20 -1.49
N GLN A 280 -102.37 32.24 -1.36
CA GLN A 280 -103.86 32.28 -1.49
C GLN A 280 -104.57 31.24 -0.58
N SER A 281 -105.57 31.54 0.27
CA SER A 281 -106.44 32.73 0.52
C SER A 281 -106.79 32.75 2.03
N ALA A 282 -107.46 33.72 2.67
CA ALA A 282 -108.40 34.76 2.21
C ALA A 282 -108.39 35.97 3.18
#